data_AF-A0A959IKP7-F1
#
_entry.id   AF-A0A959IKP7-F1
#
_cell.length_a   1.000
_cell.length_b   1.000
_cell.length_c   1.000
_cell.angle_alpha   90.00
_cell.angle_beta   90.00
_cell.angle_gamma   90.00
#
_symmetry.space_group_name_H-M   'P 1'
#
loop_
_entity.id
_entity.type
_entity.pdbx_description
1 polymer ?
#
loop_
_entity_poly.entity_id
_entity_poly.type
_entity_poly.pdbx_seq_one_letter_code
_entity_poly.pdbx_strand_id
1 'polypeptide(L)'
;NGEFLIQVEMPKETPIEQTNQVTQEMENYLLRNPEIVSVYTTVGKSGSGFGGGSTSAYLAELSVKLVPAEERLLGSDRYASQVKTDLKKIIPGAKITTAPVGLIGGANQAPIQITLQGNNLDSLLSYSRHLIDVMEKVPGTAEVKSTVEAGNPEIAVEIDREKMASLGLSLDIVGATMQNAFTGNTDTRFKDGDYEYDIRVQLDAFERRNQEDIRQLSFLNRRGELIRLSQFATVTEASGPARLERKDKITSLTIESQVVGRPVGTVGTELQELIAREDLPRDMTLTFGGDLENQAEAFGSLGAALITSLLLVYLIMVALYDSWIQPLIVMFSVPVALIGAFLALALAMENLSIFSMLGLIMLIGLVVKNAILIVDFVNQLKEQGVPSREAIIQGTMERFRPILMTTIAMVIAMIPIAVASGAGSEWKNGLAWVLIGGLTSSMLLTLIIVPVVYRLFDKAIERRRQRQRAQAQLATA
;
A
#
# COMPACT_ATOMS: atom_id res chain seq x y z
N ASN A 1 1.18 11.12 -9.51
CA ASN A 1 2.52 10.92 -10.13
C ASN A 1 2.38 10.77 -11.63
N GLY A 2 3.21 11.41 -12.45
CA GLY A 2 3.14 11.34 -13.92
C GLY A 2 3.91 10.16 -14.52
N GLU A 3 4.10 9.08 -13.76
CA GLU A 3 4.95 7.96 -14.14
C GLU A 3 4.25 6.65 -13.74
N PHE A 4 4.42 5.61 -14.57
CA PHE A 4 3.94 4.26 -14.29
C PHE A 4 4.91 3.23 -14.88
N LEU A 5 4.88 2.02 -14.35
CA LEU A 5 5.70 0.90 -14.81
C LEU A 5 4.84 -0.10 -15.57
N ILE A 6 5.39 -0.63 -16.65
CA ILE A 6 4.83 -1.76 -17.39
C ILE A 6 5.76 -2.93 -17.17
N GLN A 7 5.22 -4.01 -16.61
CA GLN A 7 5.92 -5.28 -16.46
C GLN A 7 5.45 -6.23 -17.54
N VAL A 8 6.42 -6.84 -18.20
CA VAL A 8 6.21 -7.74 -19.32
C VAL A 8 6.81 -9.09 -18.95
N GLU A 9 5.97 -10.10 -19.00
CA GLU A 9 6.37 -11.49 -18.82
C GLU A 9 6.03 -12.26 -20.11
N MET A 10 7.09 -12.63 -20.81
CA MET A 10 7.04 -13.50 -21.98
C MET A 10 6.94 -14.97 -21.53
N PRO A 11 6.60 -15.91 -22.43
CA PRO A 11 6.70 -17.34 -22.13
C PRO A 11 8.09 -17.69 -21.56
N LYS A 12 8.13 -18.58 -20.56
CA LYS A 12 9.35 -18.83 -19.75
C LYS A 12 10.56 -19.32 -20.54
N GLU A 13 10.35 -19.88 -21.73
CA GLU A 13 11.38 -20.38 -22.63
C GLU A 13 11.93 -19.31 -23.58
N THR A 14 11.40 -18.07 -23.51
CA THR A 14 11.78 -16.99 -24.42
C THR A 14 13.22 -16.52 -24.15
N PRO A 15 14.11 -16.53 -25.16
CA PRO A 15 15.46 -16.00 -25.04
C PRO A 15 15.44 -14.48 -24.81
N ILE A 16 16.49 -13.96 -24.17
CA ILE A 16 16.59 -12.53 -23.84
C ILE A 16 16.58 -11.64 -25.10
N GLU A 17 17.12 -12.13 -26.20
CA GLU A 17 17.16 -11.43 -27.49
C GLU A 17 15.75 -11.25 -28.06
N GLN A 18 14.90 -12.26 -27.92
CA GLN A 18 13.51 -12.22 -28.37
C GLN A 18 12.69 -11.31 -27.46
N THR A 19 12.89 -11.38 -26.13
CA THR A 19 12.29 -10.44 -25.18
C THR A 19 12.67 -9.00 -25.53
N ASN A 20 13.95 -8.74 -25.86
CA ASN A 20 14.43 -7.42 -26.26
C ASN A 20 13.78 -6.91 -27.56
N GLN A 21 13.58 -7.77 -28.55
CA GLN A 21 12.87 -7.39 -29.79
C GLN A 21 11.43 -6.96 -29.51
N VAL A 22 10.72 -7.75 -28.69
CA VAL A 22 9.34 -7.45 -28.31
C VAL A 22 9.25 -6.14 -27.52
N THR A 23 10.16 -5.89 -26.58
CA THR A 23 10.16 -4.64 -25.82
C THR A 23 10.48 -3.42 -26.69
N GLN A 24 11.34 -3.57 -27.71
CA GLN A 24 11.58 -2.48 -28.68
C GLN A 24 10.32 -2.15 -29.49
N GLU A 25 9.51 -3.15 -29.85
CA GLU A 25 8.21 -2.89 -30.49
C GLU A 25 7.27 -2.11 -29.55
N MET A 26 7.26 -2.45 -28.25
CA MET A 26 6.49 -1.71 -27.24
C MET A 26 6.97 -0.27 -27.08
N GLU A 27 8.27 -0.05 -26.99
CA GLU A 27 8.86 1.29 -26.90
C GLU A 27 8.46 2.15 -28.10
N ASN A 28 8.57 1.60 -29.31
CA ASN A 28 8.19 2.30 -30.53
C ASN A 28 6.69 2.63 -30.55
N TYR A 29 5.82 1.78 -30.01
CA TYR A 29 4.40 2.08 -29.86
C TYR A 29 4.18 3.22 -28.85
N LEU A 30 4.84 3.17 -27.69
CA LEU A 30 4.71 4.17 -26.63
C LEU A 30 5.23 5.54 -27.08
N LEU A 31 6.40 5.60 -27.71
CA LEU A 31 7.02 6.84 -28.18
C LEU A 31 6.27 7.53 -29.31
N ARG A 32 5.35 6.84 -30.00
CA ARG A 32 4.44 7.47 -30.98
C ARG A 32 3.35 8.29 -30.32
N ASN A 33 3.06 8.08 -29.04
CA ASN A 33 2.02 8.80 -28.34
C ASN A 33 2.57 10.13 -27.79
N PRO A 34 1.99 11.29 -28.16
CA PRO A 34 2.46 12.60 -27.69
C PRO A 34 2.34 12.80 -26.18
N GLU A 35 1.53 12.02 -25.46
CA GLU A 35 1.41 12.11 -24.00
C GLU A 35 2.61 11.47 -23.25
N ILE A 36 3.52 10.78 -23.95
CA ILE A 36 4.69 10.10 -23.38
C ILE A 36 5.95 10.91 -23.66
N VAL A 37 6.66 11.30 -22.58
CA VAL A 37 7.89 12.10 -22.65
C VAL A 37 9.12 11.22 -22.81
N SER A 38 9.19 10.13 -22.05
CA SER A 38 10.32 9.20 -22.10
C SER A 38 9.90 7.80 -21.69
N VAL A 39 10.55 6.80 -22.29
CA VAL A 39 10.44 5.39 -21.92
C VAL A 39 11.85 4.88 -21.61
N TYR A 40 12.00 4.20 -20.48
CA TYR A 40 13.24 3.52 -20.09
C TYR A 40 12.96 2.04 -19.86
N THR A 41 13.61 1.17 -20.62
CA THR A 41 13.37 -0.27 -20.55
C THR A 41 14.56 -1.00 -19.95
N THR A 42 14.28 -1.94 -19.07
CA THR A 42 15.23 -2.93 -18.57
C THR A 42 14.77 -4.32 -19.01
N VAL A 43 15.57 -5.00 -19.82
CA VAL A 43 15.31 -6.37 -20.28
C VAL A 43 16.07 -7.36 -19.40
N GLY A 44 15.48 -8.52 -19.14
CA GLY A 44 16.07 -9.56 -18.29
C GLY A 44 15.77 -9.36 -16.80
N LYS A 45 14.97 -8.36 -16.44
CA LYS A 45 14.65 -8.00 -15.06
C LYS A 45 13.25 -7.40 -14.96
N SER A 46 12.54 -7.76 -13.90
CA SER A 46 11.30 -7.10 -13.48
C SER A 46 11.40 -6.75 -11.99
N GLY A 47 11.08 -5.51 -11.61
CA GLY A 47 11.23 -5.00 -10.26
C GLY A 47 9.95 -5.14 -9.43
N SER A 48 10.03 -5.81 -8.28
CA SER A 48 8.95 -5.80 -7.27
C SER A 48 9.47 -5.18 -5.97
N GLY A 49 9.21 -3.88 -5.76
CA GLY A 49 9.48 -3.19 -4.50
C GLY A 49 10.95 -3.07 -4.06
N PHE A 50 11.12 -2.74 -2.78
CA PHE A 50 12.42 -2.51 -2.13
C PHE A 50 13.07 -3.85 -1.73
N GLY A 51 14.05 -4.34 -2.50
CA GLY A 51 14.84 -5.51 -2.08
C GLY A 51 15.25 -6.53 -3.15
N GLY A 52 14.85 -6.38 -4.41
CA GLY A 52 15.38 -7.21 -5.50
C GLY A 52 14.33 -7.55 -6.54
N GLY A 53 14.60 -7.13 -7.78
CA GLY A 53 13.84 -7.61 -8.94
C GLY A 53 14.15 -9.07 -9.24
N SER A 54 13.18 -9.78 -9.81
CA SER A 54 13.43 -11.08 -10.42
C SER A 54 14.22 -10.87 -11.71
N THR A 55 15.40 -11.49 -11.80
CA THR A 55 16.23 -11.51 -13.01
C THR A 55 15.93 -12.78 -13.77
N SER A 56 15.37 -12.67 -14.97
CA SER A 56 15.17 -13.78 -15.88
C SER A 56 15.02 -13.30 -17.32
N ALA A 57 15.44 -14.11 -18.29
CA ALA A 57 15.50 -13.75 -19.71
C ALA A 57 14.13 -13.37 -20.32
N TYR A 58 13.04 -13.96 -19.80
CA TYR A 58 11.67 -13.72 -20.28
C TYR A 58 10.98 -12.52 -19.62
N LEU A 59 11.66 -11.80 -18.73
CA LEU A 59 11.11 -10.65 -18.00
C LEU A 59 11.64 -9.33 -18.57
N ALA A 60 10.79 -8.32 -18.61
CA ALA A 60 11.18 -6.95 -18.87
C ALA A 60 10.32 -5.95 -18.11
N GLU A 61 10.88 -4.76 -17.88
CA GLU A 61 10.22 -3.65 -17.21
C GLU A 61 10.44 -2.36 -18.00
N LEU A 62 9.35 -1.67 -18.30
CA LEU A 62 9.37 -0.36 -18.96
C LEU A 62 8.88 0.70 -17.97
N SER A 63 9.72 1.67 -17.68
CA SER A 63 9.38 2.88 -16.94
C SER A 63 8.92 3.95 -17.92
N VAL A 64 7.65 4.35 -17.81
CA VAL A 64 7.01 5.30 -18.72
C VAL A 64 6.74 6.60 -17.98
N LYS A 65 7.26 7.70 -18.54
CA LYS A 65 7.02 9.05 -18.05
C LYS A 65 6.05 9.79 -18.95
N LEU A 66 4.99 10.30 -18.34
CA LEU A 66 3.95 11.09 -18.98
C LEU A 66 4.25 12.59 -18.92
N VAL A 67 3.58 13.32 -19.80
CA VAL A 67 3.46 14.78 -19.70
C VAL A 67 2.84 15.20 -18.36
N PRO A 68 3.07 16.45 -17.91
CA PRO A 68 2.47 16.97 -16.68
C PRO A 68 0.95 16.75 -16.60
N ALA A 69 0.43 16.60 -15.39
CA ALA A 69 -1.00 16.33 -15.14
C ALA A 69 -1.95 17.37 -15.74
N GLU A 70 -1.47 18.59 -15.95
CA GLU A 70 -2.22 19.71 -16.51
C GLU A 70 -2.44 19.58 -18.03
N GLU A 71 -1.60 18.82 -18.73
CA GLU A 71 -1.61 18.67 -20.19
C GLU A 71 -2.36 17.41 -20.66
N ARG A 72 -2.91 16.62 -19.73
CA ARG A 72 -3.57 15.34 -20.01
C ARG A 72 -4.96 15.25 -19.40
N LEU A 73 -5.85 14.53 -20.07
CA LEU A 73 -7.23 14.32 -19.62
C LEU A 73 -7.38 13.16 -18.63
N LEU A 74 -6.50 12.16 -18.72
CA LEU A 74 -6.55 10.95 -17.92
C LEU A 74 -5.51 10.95 -16.81
N GLY A 75 -5.93 10.55 -15.60
CA GLY A 75 -5.04 10.19 -14.51
C GLY A 75 -4.13 9.00 -14.86
N SER A 76 -3.00 8.87 -14.17
CA SER A 76 -1.91 7.99 -14.60
C SER A 76 -2.30 6.51 -14.54
N ASP A 77 -3.09 6.13 -13.54
CA ASP A 77 -3.54 4.74 -13.36
C ASP A 77 -4.54 4.32 -14.45
N ARG A 78 -5.43 5.25 -14.85
CA ARG A 78 -6.37 5.03 -15.95
C ARG A 78 -5.65 4.96 -17.29
N TYR A 79 -4.68 5.84 -17.50
CA TYR A 79 -3.85 5.82 -18.70
C TYR A 79 -3.03 4.53 -18.80
N ALA A 80 -2.41 4.09 -17.70
CA ALA A 80 -1.70 2.81 -17.64
C ALA A 80 -2.60 1.62 -18.00
N SER A 81 -3.84 1.62 -17.47
CA SER A 81 -4.84 0.59 -17.79
C SER A 81 -5.24 0.57 -19.28
N GLN A 82 -5.33 1.75 -19.91
CA GLN A 82 -5.58 1.87 -21.35
C GLN A 82 -4.40 1.35 -22.17
N VAL A 83 -3.19 1.83 -21.88
CA VAL A 83 -1.95 1.41 -22.54
C VAL A 83 -1.76 -0.10 -22.46
N LYS A 84 -2.02 -0.70 -21.30
CA LYS A 84 -2.02 -2.17 -21.12
C LYS A 84 -2.98 -2.86 -22.07
N THR A 85 -4.21 -2.35 -22.19
CA THR A 85 -5.25 -2.92 -23.05
C THR A 85 -4.83 -2.87 -24.52
N ASP A 86 -4.17 -1.80 -24.93
CA ASP A 86 -3.67 -1.65 -26.29
C ASP A 86 -2.47 -2.55 -26.58
N LEU A 87 -1.49 -2.60 -25.66
CA LEU A 87 -0.32 -3.47 -25.79
C LEU A 87 -0.68 -4.95 -25.84
N LYS A 88 -1.69 -5.39 -25.07
CA LYS A 88 -2.22 -6.76 -25.13
C LYS A 88 -2.77 -7.15 -26.50
N LYS A 89 -3.23 -6.20 -27.32
CA LYS A 89 -3.69 -6.47 -28.68
C LYS A 89 -2.54 -6.60 -29.67
N ILE A 90 -1.42 -5.93 -29.39
CA ILE A 90 -0.25 -5.85 -30.28
C ILE A 90 0.65 -7.06 -30.08
N ILE A 91 0.82 -7.51 -28.82
CA ILE A 91 1.78 -8.56 -28.46
C ILE A 91 1.02 -9.78 -27.92
N PRO A 92 0.66 -10.73 -28.79
CA PRO A 92 0.01 -11.95 -28.36
C PRO A 92 0.97 -12.80 -27.53
N GLY A 93 0.48 -13.41 -26.45
CA GLY A 93 1.25 -14.33 -25.61
C GLY A 93 2.09 -13.70 -24.51
N ALA A 94 2.20 -12.37 -24.44
CA ALA A 94 2.83 -11.67 -23.32
C ALA A 94 1.81 -11.38 -22.20
N LYS A 95 2.17 -11.71 -20.96
CA LYS A 95 1.45 -11.21 -19.79
C LYS A 95 1.96 -9.79 -19.51
N ILE A 96 1.07 -8.81 -19.63
CA ILE A 96 1.37 -7.39 -19.41
C ILE A 96 0.60 -6.90 -18.18
N THR A 97 1.34 -6.37 -17.21
CA THR A 97 0.82 -5.76 -15.98
C THR A 97 1.37 -4.35 -15.82
N THR A 98 0.66 -3.50 -15.07
CA THR A 98 0.97 -2.08 -14.89
C THR A 98 0.87 -1.70 -13.43
N ALA A 99 1.91 -1.09 -12.91
CA ALA A 99 1.96 -0.64 -11.53
C ALA A 99 2.31 0.85 -11.44
N PRO A 100 1.72 1.61 -10.52
CA PRO A 100 2.18 2.96 -10.23
C PRO A 100 3.61 2.94 -9.67
N VAL A 101 4.38 3.98 -9.95
CA VAL A 101 5.74 4.14 -9.39
C VAL A 101 5.66 4.57 -7.93
N GLY A 102 6.32 3.83 -7.05
CA GLY A 102 6.42 4.16 -5.62
C GLY A 102 7.38 5.32 -5.33
N LEU A 103 7.33 5.86 -4.11
CA LEU A 103 8.12 7.03 -3.68
C LEU A 103 9.64 6.88 -3.81
N ILE A 104 10.16 5.65 -3.74
CA ILE A 104 11.60 5.36 -3.76
C ILE A 104 12.08 4.89 -5.16
N GLY A 105 11.21 4.95 -6.16
CA GLY A 105 11.47 4.39 -7.49
C GLY A 105 11.28 2.87 -7.50
N GLY A 106 10.59 2.37 -8.51
CA GLY A 106 10.18 0.96 -8.63
C GLY A 106 8.68 0.75 -8.50
N ALA A 107 8.22 -0.47 -8.82
CA ALA A 107 6.79 -0.80 -8.78
C ALA A 107 6.27 -0.72 -7.34
N ASN A 108 5.18 0.03 -7.15
CA ASN A 108 4.51 0.07 -5.87
C ASN A 108 4.04 -1.34 -5.49
N GLN A 109 4.17 -1.69 -4.21
CA GLN A 109 3.65 -2.96 -3.72
C GLN A 109 2.14 -3.01 -3.95
N ALA A 110 1.61 -4.21 -4.23
CA ALA A 110 0.17 -4.37 -4.38
C ALA A 110 -0.53 -3.99 -3.07
N PRO A 111 -1.59 -3.15 -3.11
CA PRO A 111 -2.29 -2.69 -1.92
C PRO A 111 -2.99 -3.81 -1.16
N ILE A 112 -3.36 -4.90 -1.85
CA ILE A 112 -3.92 -6.10 -1.23
C ILE A 112 -2.96 -7.26 -1.47
N GLN A 113 -2.49 -7.86 -0.38
CA GLN A 113 -1.67 -9.06 -0.40
C GLN A 113 -2.35 -10.13 0.44
N ILE A 114 -2.44 -11.35 -0.07
CA ILE A 114 -3.01 -12.49 0.64
C ILE A 114 -1.94 -13.57 0.70
N THR A 115 -1.32 -13.73 1.86
CA THR A 115 -0.30 -14.76 2.06
C THR A 115 -0.96 -16.04 2.53
N LEU A 116 -0.77 -17.10 1.75
CA LEU A 116 -1.08 -18.48 2.10
C LEU A 116 0.18 -19.13 2.67
N GLN A 117 0.07 -19.74 3.85
CA GLN A 117 1.13 -20.54 4.47
C GLN A 117 0.66 -21.99 4.57
N GLY A 118 1.58 -22.93 4.35
CA GLY A 118 1.28 -24.36 4.43
C GLY A 118 2.53 -25.22 4.30
N ASN A 119 2.39 -26.52 4.57
CA ASN A 119 3.53 -27.44 4.54
C ASN A 119 3.80 -28.02 3.14
N ASN A 120 2.81 -27.99 2.24
CA ASN A 120 2.90 -28.55 0.90
C ASN A 120 2.75 -27.45 -0.16
N LEU A 121 3.78 -27.28 -0.98
CA LEU A 121 3.81 -26.28 -2.06
C LEU A 121 2.79 -26.57 -3.17
N ASP A 122 2.56 -27.85 -3.50
CA ASP A 122 1.61 -28.22 -4.56
C ASP A 122 0.15 -27.91 -4.13
N SER A 123 -0.16 -28.11 -2.85
CA SER A 123 -1.43 -27.68 -2.26
C SER A 123 -1.57 -26.16 -2.30
N LEU A 124 -0.50 -25.42 -1.96
CA LEU A 124 -0.47 -23.95 -2.05
C LEU A 124 -0.72 -23.45 -3.47
N LEU A 125 -0.07 -24.06 -4.46
CA LEU A 125 -0.18 -23.68 -5.88
C LEU A 125 -1.53 -24.04 -6.52
N SER A 126 -2.19 -25.10 -6.05
CA SER A 126 -3.52 -25.48 -6.53
C SER A 126 -4.60 -24.58 -5.93
N TYR A 127 -4.52 -24.33 -4.62
CA TYR A 127 -5.44 -23.42 -3.95
C TYR A 127 -5.25 -21.96 -4.39
N SER A 128 -4.01 -21.52 -4.64
CA SER A 128 -3.76 -20.15 -5.10
C SER A 128 -4.40 -19.86 -6.45
N ARG A 129 -4.38 -20.80 -7.39
CA ARG A 129 -5.07 -20.67 -8.68
C ARG A 129 -6.58 -20.49 -8.49
N HIS A 130 -7.18 -21.31 -7.62
CA HIS A 130 -8.59 -21.16 -7.28
C HIS A 130 -8.90 -19.80 -6.66
N LEU A 131 -8.07 -19.35 -5.70
CA LEU A 131 -8.24 -18.05 -5.05
C LEU A 131 -8.09 -16.90 -6.04
N ILE A 132 -7.16 -16.99 -7.00
CA ILE A 132 -6.99 -15.99 -8.07
C ILE A 132 -8.29 -15.88 -8.90
N ASP A 133 -8.86 -16.99 -9.38
CA ASP A 133 -10.11 -17.00 -10.15
C ASP A 133 -11.29 -16.40 -9.37
N VAL A 134 -11.26 -16.56 -8.05
CA VAL A 134 -12.26 -16.02 -7.13
C VAL A 134 -12.06 -14.51 -6.94
N MET A 135 -10.83 -14.07 -6.71
CA MET A 135 -10.47 -12.66 -6.54
C MET A 135 -10.78 -11.85 -7.79
N GLU A 136 -10.48 -12.38 -8.99
CA GLU A 136 -10.72 -11.69 -10.27
C GLU A 136 -12.21 -11.36 -10.53
N LYS A 137 -13.14 -12.04 -9.85
CA LYS A 137 -14.58 -11.76 -9.97
C LYS A 137 -15.01 -10.54 -9.16
N VAL A 138 -14.18 -10.06 -8.22
CA VAL A 138 -14.53 -8.92 -7.37
C VAL A 138 -14.30 -7.62 -8.13
N PRO A 139 -15.33 -6.77 -8.31
CA PRO A 139 -15.15 -5.50 -8.99
C PRO A 139 -14.11 -4.63 -8.30
N GLY A 140 -13.13 -4.13 -9.05
CA GLY A 140 -12.07 -3.25 -8.53
C GLY A 140 -10.74 -3.95 -8.24
N THR A 141 -10.70 -5.29 -8.20
CA THR A 141 -9.42 -6.01 -8.24
C THR A 141 -8.84 -5.94 -9.65
N ALA A 142 -7.54 -5.72 -9.76
CA ALA A 142 -6.80 -5.75 -11.01
C ALA A 142 -5.48 -6.47 -10.79
N GLU A 143 -4.99 -7.16 -11.83
CA GLU A 143 -3.63 -7.74 -11.83
C GLU A 143 -3.41 -8.73 -10.69
N VAL A 144 -4.42 -9.57 -10.44
CA VAL A 144 -4.30 -10.63 -9.44
C VAL A 144 -3.24 -11.62 -9.92
N LYS A 145 -2.16 -11.78 -9.14
CA LYS A 145 -1.05 -12.67 -9.47
C LYS A 145 -0.48 -13.35 -8.24
N SER A 146 0.14 -14.50 -8.44
CA SER A 146 0.90 -15.19 -7.40
C SER A 146 2.38 -14.80 -7.47
N THR A 147 3.02 -14.62 -6.32
CA THR A 147 4.48 -14.41 -6.22
C THR A 147 5.29 -15.65 -6.57
N VAL A 148 4.71 -16.84 -6.36
CA VAL A 148 5.33 -18.12 -6.69
C VAL A 148 4.53 -18.75 -7.83
N GLU A 149 5.21 -18.92 -8.96
CA GLU A 149 4.66 -19.66 -10.10
C GLU A 149 5.36 -21.01 -10.25
N ALA A 150 4.58 -22.02 -10.57
CA ALA A 150 5.07 -23.30 -11.07
C ALA A 150 5.55 -23.15 -12.53
N GLY A 151 6.22 -24.17 -13.06
CA GLY A 151 6.46 -24.24 -14.49
C GLY A 151 7.78 -23.63 -14.94
N ASN A 152 8.75 -23.38 -14.05
CA ASN A 152 10.09 -23.07 -14.54
C ASN A 152 10.72 -24.37 -15.04
N PRO A 153 11.05 -24.49 -16.34
CA PRO A 153 11.68 -25.68 -16.86
C PRO A 153 13.10 -25.77 -16.28
N GLU A 154 13.45 -26.94 -15.75
CA GLU A 154 14.78 -27.22 -15.23
C GLU A 154 15.22 -28.63 -15.64
N ILE A 155 16.54 -28.85 -15.67
CA ILE A 155 17.11 -30.17 -15.93
C ILE A 155 17.55 -30.73 -14.57
N ALA A 156 16.78 -31.70 -14.06
CA ALA A 156 17.08 -32.38 -12.82
C ALA A 156 18.11 -33.49 -13.06
N VAL A 157 19.19 -33.46 -12.29
CA VAL A 157 20.23 -34.49 -12.28
C VAL A 157 20.17 -35.25 -10.97
N GLU A 158 19.54 -36.42 -11.00
CA GLU A 158 19.39 -37.30 -9.84
C GLU A 158 20.58 -38.26 -9.75
N ILE A 159 21.48 -37.99 -8.80
CA ILE A 159 22.72 -38.76 -8.63
C ILE A 159 22.44 -40.02 -7.79
N ASP A 160 22.76 -41.18 -8.35
CA ASP A 160 22.84 -42.45 -7.63
C ASP A 160 24.15 -42.49 -6.83
N ARG A 161 24.05 -42.18 -5.54
CA ARG A 161 25.21 -42.07 -4.64
C ARG A 161 25.97 -43.38 -4.49
N GLU A 162 25.29 -44.52 -4.57
CA GLU A 162 25.92 -45.83 -4.43
C GLU A 162 26.73 -46.18 -5.68
N LYS A 163 26.15 -45.99 -6.86
CA LYS A 163 26.87 -46.17 -8.13
C LYS A 163 28.04 -45.20 -8.27
N MET A 164 27.83 -43.93 -7.95
CA MET A 164 28.89 -42.90 -7.97
C MET A 164 30.08 -43.33 -7.09
N ALA A 165 29.81 -43.78 -5.87
CA ALA A 165 30.85 -44.24 -4.94
C ALA A 165 31.59 -45.48 -5.47
N SER A 166 30.88 -46.43 -6.08
CA SER A 166 31.49 -47.64 -6.68
C SER A 166 32.45 -47.32 -7.84
N LEU A 167 32.19 -46.20 -8.54
CA LEU A 167 33.03 -45.70 -9.64
C LEU A 167 34.17 -44.81 -9.13
N GLY A 168 34.32 -44.65 -7.81
CA GLY A 168 35.40 -43.88 -7.19
C GLY A 168 35.23 -42.36 -7.33
N LEU A 169 34.00 -41.89 -7.55
CA LEU A 169 33.64 -40.47 -7.61
C LEU A 169 33.05 -40.00 -6.28
N SER A 170 33.26 -38.73 -5.97
CA SER A 170 32.71 -38.04 -4.81
C SER A 170 31.87 -36.84 -5.25
N LEU A 171 30.89 -36.46 -4.40
CA LEU A 171 29.89 -35.45 -4.76
C LEU A 171 30.51 -34.06 -5.00
N ASP A 172 31.61 -33.74 -4.33
CA ASP A 172 32.40 -32.51 -4.50
C ASP A 172 33.02 -32.43 -5.90
N ILE A 173 33.61 -33.51 -6.40
CA ILE A 173 34.18 -33.56 -7.76
C ILE A 173 33.06 -33.38 -8.78
N VAL A 174 31.96 -34.13 -8.63
CA VAL A 174 30.82 -34.04 -9.53
C VAL A 174 30.24 -32.63 -9.54
N GLY A 175 30.03 -32.03 -8.36
CA GLY A 175 29.52 -30.66 -8.23
C GLY A 175 30.44 -29.62 -8.87
N ALA A 176 31.74 -29.67 -8.59
CA ALA A 176 32.71 -28.73 -9.16
C ALA A 176 32.82 -28.86 -10.69
N THR A 177 32.85 -30.08 -11.23
CA THR A 177 32.87 -30.31 -12.68
C THR A 177 31.60 -29.81 -13.34
N MET A 178 30.42 -30.07 -12.76
CA MET A 178 29.14 -29.55 -13.26
C MET A 178 29.10 -28.01 -13.22
N GLN A 179 29.54 -27.40 -12.12
CA GLN A 179 29.58 -25.94 -12.00
C GLN A 179 30.50 -25.33 -13.07
N ASN A 180 31.71 -25.88 -13.24
CA ASN A 180 32.64 -25.44 -14.26
C ASN A 180 32.05 -25.64 -15.66
N ALA A 181 31.38 -26.76 -15.93
CA ALA A 181 30.82 -27.05 -17.25
C ALA A 181 29.73 -26.08 -17.69
N PHE A 182 28.79 -25.73 -16.80
CA PHE A 182 27.58 -24.97 -17.16
C PHE A 182 27.62 -23.50 -16.71
N THR A 183 27.66 -23.24 -15.40
CA THR A 183 27.66 -21.86 -14.86
C THR A 183 29.00 -21.16 -15.10
N GLY A 184 30.08 -21.94 -15.15
CA GLY A 184 31.44 -21.50 -15.20
C GLY A 184 32.01 -21.17 -13.82
N ASN A 185 33.34 -21.12 -13.74
CA ASN A 185 34.07 -20.70 -12.54
C ASN A 185 34.75 -19.35 -12.81
N THR A 186 34.52 -18.40 -11.90
CA THR A 186 35.07 -17.03 -11.93
C THR A 186 35.95 -16.71 -10.71
N ASP A 187 36.47 -17.73 -10.02
CA ASP A 187 37.33 -17.57 -8.84
C ASP A 187 38.63 -16.86 -9.18
N THR A 188 39.09 -17.02 -10.42
CA THR A 188 40.27 -16.31 -10.93
C THR A 188 39.86 -14.99 -11.56
N ARG A 189 40.50 -13.90 -11.13
CA ARG A 189 40.31 -12.57 -11.68
C ARG A 189 41.57 -12.06 -12.35
N PHE A 190 41.38 -11.38 -13.47
CA PHE A 190 42.42 -10.65 -14.17
C PHE A 190 42.32 -9.17 -13.81
N LYS A 191 43.40 -8.60 -13.30
CA LYS A 191 43.46 -7.17 -12.95
C LYS A 191 44.22 -6.41 -14.03
N ASP A 192 43.60 -5.36 -14.55
CA ASP A 192 44.19 -4.41 -15.49
C ASP A 192 43.98 -2.97 -14.99
N GLY A 193 45.05 -2.37 -14.47
CA GLY A 193 44.99 -1.09 -13.77
C GLY A 193 44.07 -1.13 -12.55
N ASP A 194 43.04 -0.27 -12.58
CA ASP A 194 42.02 -0.16 -11.53
C ASP A 194 40.80 -1.08 -11.76
N TYR A 195 40.76 -1.81 -12.89
CA TYR A 195 39.66 -2.71 -13.22
C TYR A 195 40.02 -4.17 -12.92
N GLU A 196 39.06 -4.91 -12.37
CA GLU A 196 39.14 -6.37 -12.21
C GLU A 196 38.10 -7.03 -13.12
N TYR A 197 38.52 -8.04 -13.86
CA TYR A 197 37.70 -8.83 -14.77
C TYR A 197 37.66 -10.28 -14.30
N ASP A 198 36.47 -10.86 -14.26
CA ASP A 198 36.30 -12.29 -13.95
C ASP A 198 36.77 -13.15 -15.14
N ILE A 199 37.64 -14.12 -14.89
CA ILE A 199 37.98 -15.15 -15.88
C ILE A 199 36.98 -16.29 -15.74
N ARG A 200 36.05 -16.43 -16.69
CA ARG A 200 35.06 -17.51 -16.68
C ARG A 200 35.56 -18.75 -17.43
N VAL A 201 35.87 -19.82 -16.70
CA VAL A 201 36.17 -21.13 -17.29
C VAL A 201 34.87 -21.93 -17.43
N GLN A 202 34.50 -22.30 -18.67
CA GLN A 202 33.32 -23.11 -18.96
C GLN A 202 33.50 -23.97 -20.21
N LEU A 203 32.65 -24.99 -20.39
CA LEU A 203 32.62 -25.76 -21.64
C LEU A 203 32.11 -24.89 -22.79
N ASP A 204 32.46 -25.30 -24.02
CA ASP A 204 31.97 -24.63 -25.22
C ASP A 204 30.43 -24.72 -25.28
N ALA A 205 29.80 -23.70 -25.84
CA ALA A 205 28.35 -23.61 -26.00
C ALA A 205 27.75 -24.79 -26.78
N PHE A 206 28.54 -25.48 -27.62
CA PHE A 206 28.10 -26.67 -28.35
C PHE A 206 27.96 -27.92 -27.47
N GLU A 207 28.70 -28.01 -26.37
CA GLU A 207 28.73 -29.18 -25.47
C GLU A 207 27.75 -29.05 -24.30
N ARG A 208 26.80 -28.10 -24.38
CA ARG A 208 25.86 -27.79 -23.31
C ARG A 208 24.49 -27.30 -23.82
N ARG A 209 24.12 -27.69 -25.04
CA ARG A 209 22.89 -27.22 -25.69
C ARG A 209 21.68 -28.01 -25.27
N ASN A 210 21.85 -29.31 -25.10
CA ASN A 210 20.75 -30.23 -24.93
C ASN A 210 21.01 -31.20 -23.77
N GLN A 211 19.97 -31.92 -23.38
CA GLN A 211 20.01 -32.88 -22.29
C GLN A 211 21.02 -34.03 -22.53
N GLU A 212 21.26 -34.39 -23.79
CA GLU A 212 22.18 -35.46 -24.15
C GLU A 212 23.63 -35.05 -23.91
N ASP A 213 23.99 -33.79 -24.18
CA ASP A 213 25.31 -33.24 -23.87
C ASP A 213 25.59 -33.34 -22.35
N ILE A 214 24.58 -33.06 -21.52
CA ILE A 214 24.66 -33.20 -20.06
C ILE A 214 24.90 -34.67 -19.67
N ARG A 215 24.21 -35.63 -20.30
CA ARG A 215 24.39 -37.07 -20.04
C ARG A 215 25.76 -37.61 -20.43
N GLN A 216 26.41 -36.96 -21.41
CA GLN A 216 27.72 -37.35 -21.93
C GLN A 216 28.88 -36.68 -21.19
N LEU A 217 28.59 -35.75 -20.27
CA LEU A 217 29.61 -35.10 -19.45
C LEU A 217 30.47 -36.13 -18.72
N SER A 218 31.79 -35.97 -18.83
CA SER A 218 32.77 -36.92 -18.32
C SER A 218 33.46 -36.39 -17.06
N PHE A 219 33.59 -37.25 -16.07
CA PHE A 219 34.23 -37.00 -14.78
C PHE A 219 35.47 -37.86 -14.67
N LEU A 220 36.57 -37.27 -14.19
CA LEU A 220 37.80 -37.98 -13.91
C LEU A 220 37.79 -38.45 -12.46
N ASN A 221 37.87 -39.75 -12.22
CA ASN A 221 38.02 -40.25 -10.86
C ASN A 221 39.48 -40.22 -10.39
N ARG A 222 39.70 -40.52 -9.11
CA ARG A 222 41.03 -40.57 -8.50
C ARG A 222 41.94 -41.67 -9.07
N ARG A 223 41.40 -42.60 -9.84
CA ARG A 223 42.12 -43.68 -10.54
C ARG A 223 42.53 -43.29 -11.96
N GLY A 224 42.13 -42.10 -12.44
CA GLY A 224 42.41 -41.62 -13.80
C GLY A 224 41.42 -42.14 -14.85
N GLU A 225 40.30 -42.74 -14.45
CA GLU A 225 39.26 -43.24 -15.35
C GLU A 225 38.25 -42.12 -15.66
N LEU A 226 37.83 -42.05 -16.93
CA LEU A 226 36.76 -41.16 -17.38
C LEU A 226 35.41 -41.87 -17.27
N ILE A 227 34.52 -41.31 -16.47
CA ILE A 227 33.19 -41.84 -16.15
C ILE A 227 32.15 -40.85 -16.62
N ARG A 228 31.12 -41.30 -17.34
CA ARG A 228 30.06 -40.41 -17.86
C ARG A 228 28.96 -40.20 -16.83
N LEU A 229 28.31 -39.04 -16.86
CA LEU A 229 27.17 -38.74 -15.98
C LEU A 229 26.08 -39.81 -16.05
N SER A 230 25.75 -40.25 -17.26
CA SER A 230 24.76 -41.31 -17.53
C SER A 230 25.04 -42.66 -16.86
N GLN A 231 26.27 -42.92 -16.39
CA GLN A 231 26.61 -44.16 -15.71
C GLN A 231 26.18 -44.18 -14.23
N PHE A 232 25.95 -43.02 -13.61
CA PHE A 232 25.66 -42.90 -12.19
C PHE A 232 24.62 -41.82 -11.83
N ALA A 233 24.00 -41.16 -12.81
CA ALA A 233 22.94 -40.21 -12.59
C ALA A 233 21.86 -40.29 -13.67
N THR A 234 20.61 -40.03 -13.27
CA THR A 234 19.47 -39.91 -14.18
C THR A 234 19.26 -38.43 -14.48
N VAL A 235 19.21 -38.08 -15.76
CA VAL A 235 18.93 -36.71 -16.21
C VAL A 235 17.52 -36.67 -16.78
N THR A 236 16.64 -35.91 -16.11
CA THR A 236 15.23 -35.74 -16.47
C THR A 236 14.90 -34.27 -16.65
N GLU A 237 13.97 -33.97 -17.56
CA GLU A 237 13.34 -32.66 -17.59
C GLU A 237 12.33 -32.61 -16.44
N ALA A 238 12.47 -31.59 -15.60
CA ALA A 238 11.61 -31.34 -14.47
C ALA A 238 11.07 -29.92 -14.54
N SER A 239 10.13 -29.61 -13.67
CA SER A 239 9.69 -28.25 -13.48
C SER A 239 9.69 -27.90 -11.99
N GLY A 240 10.51 -26.91 -11.65
CA GLY A 240 10.62 -26.37 -10.31
C GLY A 240 9.81 -25.08 -10.14
N PRO A 241 9.57 -24.65 -8.88
CA PRO A 241 9.05 -23.32 -8.60
C PRO A 241 10.10 -22.25 -8.93
N ALA A 242 9.67 -21.11 -9.47
CA ALA A 242 10.58 -20.02 -9.82
C ALA A 242 11.30 -19.38 -8.62
N ARG A 243 10.67 -19.46 -7.45
CA ARG A 243 11.13 -18.89 -6.19
C ARG A 243 10.51 -19.70 -5.05
N LEU A 244 11.28 -19.91 -3.99
CA LEU A 244 10.75 -20.41 -2.73
C LEU A 244 10.53 -19.20 -1.79
N GLU A 245 9.28 -18.93 -1.48
CA GLU A 245 8.91 -17.89 -0.52
C GLU A 245 8.61 -18.51 0.85
N ARG A 246 9.02 -17.81 1.91
CA ARG A 246 8.75 -18.21 3.28
C ARG A 246 8.36 -16.99 4.11
N LYS A 247 7.32 -17.16 4.93
CA LYS A 247 6.89 -16.20 5.95
C LYS A 247 6.92 -16.92 7.30
N ASP A 248 7.62 -16.33 8.27
CA ASP A 248 7.81 -16.91 9.61
C ASP A 248 8.41 -18.34 9.59
N LYS A 249 9.33 -18.59 8.65
CA LYS A 249 10.00 -19.89 8.39
C LYS A 249 9.08 -21.00 7.84
N ILE A 250 7.82 -20.69 7.54
CA ILE A 250 6.88 -21.62 6.91
C ILE A 250 6.84 -21.33 5.42
N THR A 251 6.72 -22.37 4.59
CA THR A 251 6.53 -22.22 3.14
C THR A 251 5.28 -21.38 2.89
N SER A 252 5.42 -20.34 2.09
CA SER A 252 4.33 -19.43 1.80
C SER A 252 4.28 -19.06 0.34
N LEU A 253 3.13 -18.54 -0.07
CA LEU A 253 2.90 -17.97 -1.39
C LEU A 253 1.98 -16.78 -1.17
N THR A 254 2.31 -15.64 -1.78
CA THR A 254 1.53 -14.42 -1.64
C THR A 254 0.79 -14.15 -2.95
N ILE A 255 -0.51 -13.90 -2.84
CA ILE A 255 -1.36 -13.47 -3.95
C ILE A 255 -1.51 -11.96 -3.83
N GLU A 256 -1.05 -11.25 -4.86
CA GLU A 256 -1.04 -9.81 -4.95
C GLU A 256 -2.19 -9.34 -5.83
N SER A 257 -2.89 -8.28 -5.42
CA SER A 257 -3.92 -7.62 -6.24
C SER A 257 -3.74 -6.11 -6.18
N GLN A 258 -3.66 -5.50 -7.37
CA GLN A 258 -3.88 -4.07 -7.52
C GLN A 258 -5.36 -3.74 -7.30
N VAL A 259 -5.64 -2.51 -6.89
CA VAL A 259 -7.00 -2.01 -6.71
C VAL A 259 -7.17 -0.77 -7.56
N VAL A 260 -8.10 -0.81 -8.52
CA VAL A 260 -8.31 0.30 -9.47
C VAL A 260 -9.76 0.76 -9.42
N GLY A 261 -9.95 2.06 -9.25
CA GLY A 261 -11.27 2.70 -9.32
C GLY A 261 -12.19 2.49 -8.12
N ARG A 262 -11.76 1.75 -7.09
CA ARG A 262 -12.47 1.58 -5.81
C ARG A 262 -11.51 1.75 -4.62
N PRO A 263 -12.00 2.11 -3.42
CA PRO A 263 -11.16 2.19 -2.23
C PRO A 263 -10.64 0.82 -1.80
N VAL A 264 -9.37 0.74 -1.40
CA VAL A 264 -8.71 -0.49 -0.92
C VAL A 264 -9.49 -1.13 0.24
N GLY A 265 -9.94 -0.33 1.21
CA GLY A 265 -10.71 -0.84 2.34
C GLY A 265 -12.00 -1.56 1.95
N THR A 266 -12.75 -1.04 0.97
CA THR A 266 -14.02 -1.66 0.52
C THR A 266 -13.78 -2.96 -0.23
N VAL A 267 -12.80 -2.98 -1.14
CA VAL A 267 -12.43 -4.19 -1.88
C VAL A 267 -11.86 -5.24 -0.91
N GLY A 268 -11.05 -4.82 0.06
CA GLY A 268 -10.49 -5.69 1.09
C GLY A 268 -11.56 -6.34 1.97
N THR A 269 -12.59 -5.59 2.41
CA THR A 269 -13.70 -6.16 3.18
C THR A 269 -14.52 -7.16 2.36
N GLU A 270 -14.80 -6.87 1.09
CA GLU A 270 -15.52 -7.79 0.20
C GLU A 270 -14.72 -9.08 -0.03
N LEU A 271 -13.40 -8.96 -0.23
CA LEU A 271 -12.51 -10.11 -0.37
C LEU A 271 -12.45 -10.93 0.93
N GLN A 272 -12.37 -10.29 2.10
CA GLN A 272 -12.39 -10.98 3.39
C GLN A 272 -13.69 -11.77 3.58
N GLU A 273 -14.84 -11.17 3.28
CA GLU A 273 -16.14 -11.84 3.38
C GLU A 273 -16.30 -12.99 2.40
N LEU A 274 -15.77 -12.84 1.19
CA LEU A 274 -15.87 -13.86 0.15
C LEU A 274 -14.96 -15.05 0.48
N ILE A 275 -13.71 -14.78 0.83
CA ILE A 275 -12.74 -15.81 1.21
C ILE A 275 -13.16 -16.53 2.50
N ALA A 276 -13.83 -15.84 3.43
CA ALA A 276 -14.38 -16.48 4.64
C ALA A 276 -15.50 -17.50 4.34
N ARG A 277 -16.10 -17.47 3.14
CA ARG A 277 -17.09 -18.47 2.69
C ARG A 277 -16.47 -19.65 1.96
N GLU A 278 -15.20 -19.55 1.57
CA GLU A 278 -14.48 -20.62 0.90
C GLU A 278 -13.92 -21.63 1.91
N ASP A 279 -13.93 -22.91 1.54
CA ASP A 279 -13.39 -23.98 2.37
C ASP A 279 -11.86 -23.98 2.32
N LEU A 280 -11.24 -23.30 3.27
CA LEU A 280 -9.79 -23.34 3.44
C LEU A 280 -9.33 -24.73 3.93
N PRO A 281 -8.39 -25.40 3.26
CA PRO A 281 -7.83 -26.65 3.74
C PRO A 281 -7.21 -26.50 5.14
N ARG A 282 -7.39 -27.51 6.00
CA ARG A 282 -7.01 -27.45 7.42
C ARG A 282 -5.51 -27.30 7.67
N ASP A 283 -4.69 -27.59 6.68
CA ASP A 283 -3.23 -27.48 6.70
C ASP A 283 -2.71 -26.11 6.22
N MET A 284 -3.62 -25.18 5.92
CA MET A 284 -3.29 -23.87 5.36
C MET A 284 -3.76 -22.75 6.28
N THR A 285 -2.95 -21.70 6.38
CA THR A 285 -3.32 -20.45 7.05
C THR A 285 -3.25 -19.30 6.07
N LEU A 286 -4.29 -18.46 6.09
CA LEU A 286 -4.42 -17.31 5.22
C LEU A 286 -4.30 -16.03 6.04
N THR A 287 -3.43 -15.12 5.61
CA THR A 287 -3.23 -13.81 6.24
C THR A 287 -3.34 -12.71 5.20
N PHE A 288 -4.07 -11.64 5.52
CA PHE A 288 -4.12 -10.44 4.70
C PHE A 288 -2.96 -9.52 5.08
N GLY A 289 -2.38 -8.86 4.07
CA GLY A 289 -1.26 -7.94 4.21
C GLY A 289 -1.33 -6.80 3.19
N GLY A 290 -0.24 -6.04 3.09
CA GLY A 290 -0.14 -4.87 2.23
C GLY A 290 -0.79 -3.63 2.86
N ASP A 291 -1.25 -2.71 2.02
CA ASP A 291 -1.90 -1.46 2.46
C ASP A 291 -3.18 -1.73 3.25
N LEU A 292 -3.87 -2.85 3.00
CA LEU A 292 -5.07 -3.24 3.75
C LEU A 292 -4.77 -3.45 5.24
N GLU A 293 -3.69 -4.18 5.56
CA GLU A 293 -3.25 -4.42 6.95
C GLU A 293 -2.73 -3.13 7.58
N ASN A 294 -1.86 -2.40 6.87
CA ASN A 294 -1.33 -1.11 7.32
C ASN A 294 -2.45 -0.11 7.62
N GLN A 295 -3.49 -0.06 6.77
CA GLN A 295 -4.64 0.82 6.94
C GLN A 295 -5.49 0.42 8.14
N ALA A 296 -5.72 -0.89 8.37
CA ALA A 296 -6.46 -1.37 9.53
C ALA A 296 -5.74 -1.04 10.84
N GLU A 297 -4.43 -1.29 10.91
CA GLU A 297 -3.61 -0.96 12.09
C GLU A 297 -3.54 0.56 12.33
N ALA A 298 -3.31 1.34 11.26
CA ALA A 298 -3.27 2.80 11.34
C ALA A 298 -4.62 3.39 11.78
N PHE A 299 -5.75 2.86 11.29
CA PHE A 299 -7.07 3.31 11.73
C PHE A 299 -7.38 2.94 13.18
N GLY A 300 -6.95 1.77 13.65
CA GLY A 300 -7.07 1.40 15.07
C GLY A 300 -6.29 2.35 15.97
N SER A 301 -5.03 2.62 15.64
CA SER A 301 -4.15 3.51 16.40
C SER A 301 -4.61 4.98 16.33
N LEU A 302 -4.98 5.49 15.15
CA LEU A 302 -5.51 6.84 14.99
C LEU A 302 -6.87 7.02 15.65
N GLY A 303 -7.73 6.00 15.63
CA GLY A 303 -9.00 6.01 16.36
C GLY A 303 -8.78 6.12 17.87
N ALA A 304 -7.84 5.34 18.42
CA ALA A 304 -7.43 5.46 19.82
C ALA A 304 -6.82 6.84 20.13
N ALA A 305 -6.00 7.39 19.23
CA ALA A 305 -5.44 8.73 19.35
C ALA A 305 -6.52 9.82 19.31
N LEU A 306 -7.56 9.68 18.49
CA LEU A 306 -8.70 10.59 18.42
C LEU A 306 -9.43 10.65 19.77
N ILE A 307 -9.79 9.50 20.33
CA ILE A 307 -10.47 9.41 21.64
C ILE A 307 -9.58 9.96 22.75
N THR A 308 -8.29 9.61 22.74
CA THR A 308 -7.32 10.10 23.72
C THR A 308 -7.16 11.62 23.63
N SER A 309 -7.11 12.17 22.41
CA SER A 309 -7.03 13.62 22.19
C SER A 309 -8.26 14.33 22.73
N LEU A 310 -9.46 13.77 22.51
CA LEU A 310 -10.72 14.33 23.02
C LEU A 310 -10.75 14.33 24.56
N LEU A 311 -10.29 13.23 25.18
CA LEU A 311 -10.18 13.11 26.62
C LEU A 311 -9.16 14.11 27.19
N LEU A 312 -7.97 14.22 26.60
CA LEU A 312 -6.94 15.15 27.06
C LEU A 312 -7.40 16.60 26.93
N VAL A 313 -8.01 16.97 25.81
CA VAL A 313 -8.59 18.31 25.62
C VAL A 313 -9.68 18.58 26.66
N TYR A 314 -10.54 17.60 26.94
CA TYR A 314 -11.54 17.71 28.01
C TYR A 314 -10.89 17.95 29.38
N LEU A 315 -9.88 17.16 29.77
CA LEU A 315 -9.20 17.30 31.07
C LEU A 315 -8.47 18.65 31.20
N ILE A 316 -7.80 19.11 30.14
CA ILE A 316 -7.14 20.42 30.14
C ILE A 316 -8.19 21.52 30.35
N MET A 317 -9.37 21.40 29.73
CA MET A 317 -10.46 22.34 29.92
C MET A 317 -11.06 22.28 31.33
N VAL A 318 -11.19 21.08 31.92
CA VAL A 318 -11.61 20.94 33.33
C VAL A 318 -10.64 21.69 34.25
N ALA A 319 -9.34 21.52 34.02
CA ALA A 319 -8.31 22.22 34.79
C ALA A 319 -8.33 23.75 34.56
N LEU A 320 -8.63 24.20 33.33
CA LEU A 320 -8.70 25.62 32.98
C LEU A 320 -9.90 26.32 33.62
N TYR A 321 -11.07 25.68 33.62
CA TYR A 321 -12.33 26.28 34.06
C TYR A 321 -12.74 25.92 35.49
N ASP A 322 -11.97 25.07 36.17
CA ASP A 322 -12.32 24.47 37.46
C ASP A 322 -13.77 23.91 37.50
N SER A 323 -14.19 23.33 36.37
CA SER A 323 -15.57 22.89 36.16
C SER A 323 -15.66 21.70 35.22
N TRP A 324 -16.50 20.74 35.56
CA TRP A 324 -16.77 19.56 34.73
C TRP A 324 -17.82 19.82 33.63
N ILE A 325 -18.66 20.84 33.80
CA ILE A 325 -19.80 21.12 32.91
C ILE A 325 -19.40 22.03 31.75
N GLN A 326 -18.59 23.06 32.01
CA GLN A 326 -18.18 24.01 30.97
C GLN A 326 -17.39 23.34 29.83
N PRO A 327 -16.41 22.45 30.10
CA PRO A 327 -15.73 21.68 29.06
C PRO A 327 -16.68 20.82 28.24
N LEU A 328 -17.71 20.23 28.86
CA LEU A 328 -18.68 19.40 28.14
C LEU A 328 -19.46 20.22 27.11
N ILE A 329 -19.83 21.46 27.45
CA ILE A 329 -20.50 22.40 26.53
C ILE A 329 -19.60 22.72 25.33
N VAL A 330 -18.30 22.91 25.57
CA VAL A 330 -17.30 23.14 24.50
C VAL A 330 -17.18 21.89 23.60
N MET A 331 -17.17 20.68 24.17
CA MET A 331 -17.07 19.43 23.41
C MET A 331 -18.25 19.19 22.46
N PHE A 332 -19.43 19.78 22.68
CA PHE A 332 -20.55 19.71 21.74
C PHE A 332 -20.26 20.35 20.36
N SER A 333 -19.21 21.16 20.24
CA SER A 333 -18.75 21.69 18.95
C SER A 333 -18.07 20.64 18.07
N VAL A 334 -17.53 19.56 18.66
CA VAL A 334 -16.77 18.54 17.92
C VAL A 334 -17.66 17.70 17.00
N PRO A 335 -18.78 17.09 17.45
CA PRO A 335 -19.65 16.30 16.56
C PRO A 335 -20.14 17.09 15.34
N VAL A 336 -20.41 18.37 15.55
CA VAL A 336 -20.90 19.30 14.53
C VAL A 336 -19.84 19.58 13.45
N ALA A 337 -18.58 19.69 13.87
CA ALA A 337 -17.46 19.79 12.93
C ALA A 337 -17.24 18.50 12.15
N LEU A 338 -17.34 17.34 12.81
CA LEU A 338 -17.19 16.04 12.16
C LEU A 338 -18.22 15.84 11.04
N ILE A 339 -19.48 16.24 11.26
CA ILE A 339 -20.52 16.21 10.22
C ILE A 339 -20.11 17.03 8.99
N GLY A 340 -19.55 18.23 9.20
CA GLY A 340 -19.05 19.07 8.12
C GLY A 340 -17.86 18.47 7.37
N ALA A 341 -16.93 17.86 8.11
CA ALA A 341 -15.76 17.20 7.53
C ALA A 341 -16.16 16.02 6.64
N PHE A 342 -17.04 15.14 7.11
CA PHE A 342 -17.53 14.01 6.32
C PHE A 342 -18.35 14.46 5.11
N LEU A 343 -19.17 15.52 5.26
CA LEU A 343 -19.93 16.08 4.16
C LEU A 343 -19.01 16.67 3.08
N ALA A 344 -17.95 17.38 3.46
CA ALA A 344 -16.99 17.91 2.50
C ALA A 344 -16.20 16.81 1.77
N LEU A 345 -15.75 15.77 2.49
CA LEU A 345 -15.14 14.59 1.85
C LEU A 345 -16.08 13.94 0.84
N ALA A 346 -17.35 13.75 1.21
CA ALA A 346 -18.35 13.15 0.33
C ALA A 346 -18.63 14.01 -0.91
N LEU A 347 -18.72 15.33 -0.76
CA LEU A 347 -18.90 16.26 -1.88
C LEU A 347 -17.67 16.32 -2.79
N ALA A 348 -16.47 16.20 -2.23
CA ALA A 348 -15.21 16.15 -2.97
C ALA A 348 -14.93 14.78 -3.60
N MET A 349 -15.76 13.77 -3.34
CA MET A 349 -15.55 12.37 -3.76
C MET A 349 -14.19 11.80 -3.30
N GLU A 350 -13.73 12.25 -2.13
CA GLU A 350 -12.47 11.84 -1.53
C GLU A 350 -12.67 10.70 -0.53
N ASN A 351 -11.71 9.77 -0.50
CA ASN A 351 -11.77 8.62 0.41
C ASN A 351 -11.33 9.00 1.83
N LEU A 352 -11.85 8.28 2.83
CA LEU A 352 -11.30 8.34 4.18
C LEU A 352 -9.93 7.64 4.19
N SER A 353 -8.86 8.43 4.26
CA SER A 353 -7.48 7.95 4.34
C SER A 353 -6.87 8.20 5.73
N ILE A 354 -5.68 7.66 5.97
CA ILE A 354 -4.86 7.93 7.16
C ILE A 354 -4.66 9.45 7.33
N PHE A 355 -4.40 10.18 6.22
CA PHE A 355 -4.21 11.63 6.23
C PHE A 355 -5.52 12.38 6.52
N SER A 356 -6.66 11.90 6.00
CA SER A 356 -7.98 12.46 6.33
C SER A 356 -8.27 12.31 7.83
N MET A 357 -7.93 11.17 8.46
CA MET A 357 -8.05 10.99 9.91
C MET A 357 -7.13 11.93 10.71
N LEU A 358 -5.90 12.13 10.26
CA LEU A 358 -4.99 13.11 10.88
C LEU A 358 -5.58 14.52 10.82
N GLY A 359 -6.29 14.85 9.73
CA GLY A 359 -7.10 16.06 9.62
C GLY A 359 -8.21 16.15 10.66
N LEU A 360 -8.92 15.05 10.93
CA LEU A 360 -9.97 15.02 11.96
C LEU A 360 -9.39 15.27 13.36
N ILE A 361 -8.22 14.72 13.66
CA ILE A 361 -7.52 14.95 14.94
C ILE A 361 -7.16 16.44 15.07
N MET A 362 -6.57 17.04 14.03
CA MET A 362 -6.25 18.47 14.04
C MET A 362 -7.49 19.35 14.13
N LEU A 363 -8.57 18.96 13.44
CA LEU A 363 -9.85 19.67 13.44
C LEU A 363 -10.42 19.82 14.84
N ILE A 364 -10.31 18.80 15.71
CA ILE A 364 -10.77 18.89 17.10
C ILE A 364 -10.13 20.09 17.81
N GLY A 365 -8.81 20.21 17.76
CA GLY A 365 -8.10 21.32 18.43
C GLY A 365 -8.50 22.69 17.87
N LEU A 366 -8.64 22.80 16.55
CA LEU A 366 -9.00 24.06 15.89
C LEU A 366 -10.43 24.50 16.21
N VAL A 367 -11.38 23.56 16.25
CA VAL A 367 -12.78 23.84 16.52
C VAL A 367 -13.02 24.15 17.99
N VAL A 368 -12.40 23.37 18.88
CA VAL A 368 -12.52 23.55 20.32
C VAL A 368 -12.03 24.93 20.73
N LYS A 369 -10.94 25.44 20.13
CA LYS A 369 -10.44 26.80 20.38
C LYS A 369 -11.51 27.89 20.23
N ASN A 370 -12.34 27.81 19.20
CA ASN A 370 -13.39 28.81 18.97
C ASN A 370 -14.50 28.71 20.02
N ALA A 371 -14.88 27.50 20.42
CA ALA A 371 -15.87 27.28 21.46
C ALA A 371 -15.37 27.73 22.86
N ILE A 372 -14.09 27.50 23.16
CA ILE A 372 -13.41 28.00 24.38
C ILE A 372 -13.56 29.51 24.50
N LEU A 373 -13.27 30.25 23.43
CA LEU A 373 -13.32 31.73 23.44
C LEU A 373 -14.71 32.28 23.72
N ILE A 374 -15.77 31.60 23.23
CA ILE A 374 -17.15 31.99 23.50
C ILE A 374 -17.48 31.74 24.97
N VAL A 375 -17.22 30.51 25.46
CA VAL A 375 -17.57 30.12 26.83
C VAL A 375 -16.81 30.96 27.87
N ASP A 376 -15.51 31.17 27.65
CA ASP A 376 -14.66 31.98 28.52
C ASP A 376 -15.17 33.43 28.63
N PHE A 377 -15.50 34.06 27.51
CA PHE A 377 -15.99 35.44 27.52
C PHE A 377 -17.38 35.56 28.16
N VAL A 378 -18.26 34.58 27.94
CA VAL A 378 -19.57 34.53 28.62
C VAL A 378 -19.38 34.39 30.13
N ASN A 379 -18.44 33.57 30.59
CA ASN A 379 -18.13 33.44 32.01
C ASN A 379 -17.61 34.74 32.60
N GLN A 380 -16.68 35.43 31.93
CA GLN A 380 -16.15 36.73 32.36
C GLN A 380 -17.26 37.79 32.50
N LEU A 381 -18.19 37.87 31.54
CA LEU A 381 -19.34 38.79 31.62
C LEU A 381 -20.27 38.45 32.79
N LYS A 382 -20.46 37.15 33.09
CA LYS A 382 -21.26 36.72 34.25
C LYS A 382 -20.57 37.03 35.57
N GLU A 383 -19.25 36.93 35.66
CA GLU A 383 -18.48 37.36 36.83
C GLU A 383 -18.59 38.87 37.07
N GLN A 384 -18.73 39.65 36.00
CA GLN A 384 -19.00 41.09 36.06
C GLN A 384 -20.47 41.42 36.43
N GLY A 385 -21.32 40.41 36.66
CA GLY A 385 -22.71 40.58 37.10
C GLY A 385 -23.73 40.73 35.97
N VAL A 386 -23.33 40.55 34.70
CA VAL A 386 -24.27 40.61 33.57
C VAL A 386 -25.22 39.41 33.61
N PRO A 387 -26.54 39.60 33.40
CA PRO A 387 -27.49 38.48 33.35
C PRO A 387 -27.11 37.46 32.28
N SER A 388 -27.22 36.16 32.57
CA SER A 388 -26.74 35.08 31.69
C SER A 388 -27.20 35.19 30.23
N ARG A 389 -28.42 35.66 29.97
CA ARG A 389 -28.91 35.83 28.59
C ARG A 389 -28.18 36.96 27.86
N GLU A 390 -27.94 38.09 28.52
CA GLU A 390 -27.19 39.21 27.93
C GLU A 390 -25.72 38.84 27.77
N ALA A 391 -25.12 38.18 28.77
CA ALA A 391 -23.74 37.73 28.70
C ALA A 391 -23.48 36.81 27.49
N ILE A 392 -24.41 35.87 27.21
CA ILE A 392 -24.33 34.99 26.04
C ILE A 392 -24.41 35.77 24.73
N ILE A 393 -25.35 36.71 24.61
CA ILE A 393 -25.54 37.49 23.38
C ILE A 393 -24.32 38.39 23.14
N GLN A 394 -23.90 39.13 24.17
CA GLN A 394 -22.77 40.04 24.07
C GLN A 394 -21.47 39.28 23.78
N GLY A 395 -21.21 38.18 24.50
CA GLY A 395 -20.00 37.38 24.26
C GLY A 395 -19.97 36.73 22.88
N THR A 396 -21.11 36.29 22.36
CA THR A 396 -21.18 35.77 20.98
C THR A 396 -20.94 36.88 19.96
N MET A 397 -21.52 38.07 20.16
CA MET A 397 -21.36 39.22 19.24
C MET A 397 -19.92 39.75 19.18
N GLU A 398 -19.26 39.87 20.33
CA GLU A 398 -17.88 40.36 20.39
C GLU A 398 -16.89 39.36 19.77
N ARG A 399 -17.14 38.06 19.95
CA ARG A 399 -16.28 37.00 19.38
C ARG A 399 -16.62 36.64 17.94
N PHE A 400 -17.77 37.08 17.42
CA PHE A 400 -18.21 36.79 16.05
C PHE A 400 -17.16 37.21 15.01
N ARG A 401 -16.71 38.48 15.03
CA ARG A 401 -15.76 39.00 14.03
C ARG A 401 -14.41 38.30 14.09
N PRO A 402 -13.75 38.13 15.26
CA PRO A 402 -12.49 37.38 15.33
C PRO A 402 -12.59 35.92 14.89
N ILE A 403 -13.66 35.21 15.27
CA ILE A 403 -13.86 33.79 14.91
C ILE A 403 -14.07 33.63 13.40
N LEU A 404 -14.85 34.53 12.78
CA LEU A 404 -15.01 34.57 11.34
C LEU A 404 -13.67 34.79 10.63
N MET A 405 -12.89 35.78 11.09
CA MET A 405 -11.63 36.14 10.46
C MET A 405 -10.64 34.96 10.43
N THR A 406 -10.47 34.25 11.55
CA THR A 406 -9.55 33.11 11.62
C THR A 406 -10.04 31.92 10.80
N THR A 407 -11.34 31.64 10.84
CA THR A 407 -11.91 30.50 10.11
C THR A 407 -11.86 30.72 8.61
N ILE A 408 -12.24 31.91 8.13
CA ILE A 408 -12.18 32.26 6.71
C ILE A 408 -10.72 32.24 6.22
N ALA A 409 -9.78 32.78 6.99
CA ALA A 409 -8.37 32.76 6.62
C ALA A 409 -7.85 31.32 6.46
N MET A 410 -8.16 30.41 7.39
CA MET A 410 -7.75 29.02 7.28
C MET A 410 -8.44 28.29 6.13
N VAL A 411 -9.75 28.51 5.93
CA VAL A 411 -10.48 27.91 4.80
C VAL A 411 -9.85 28.36 3.48
N ILE A 412 -9.61 29.66 3.29
CA ILE A 412 -8.98 30.19 2.08
C ILE A 412 -7.56 29.66 1.91
N ALA A 413 -6.78 29.53 2.99
CA ALA A 413 -5.44 28.95 2.93
C ALA A 413 -5.44 27.46 2.52
N MET A 414 -6.50 26.71 2.86
CA MET A 414 -6.61 25.29 2.55
C MET A 414 -7.19 25.02 1.15
N ILE A 415 -7.94 25.96 0.55
CA ILE A 415 -8.52 25.79 -0.80
C ILE A 415 -7.46 25.41 -1.86
N PRO A 416 -6.31 26.09 -1.97
CA PRO A 416 -5.27 25.70 -2.93
C PRO A 416 -4.75 24.28 -2.72
N ILE A 417 -4.67 23.83 -1.46
CA ILE A 417 -4.23 22.48 -1.11
C ILE A 417 -5.31 21.47 -1.45
N ALA A 418 -6.59 21.79 -1.23
CA ALA A 418 -7.72 20.90 -1.48
C ALA A 418 -7.98 20.62 -2.96
N VAL A 419 -7.68 21.60 -3.83
CA VAL A 419 -7.92 21.52 -5.29
C VAL A 419 -6.64 21.17 -6.05
N ALA A 420 -5.51 21.01 -5.37
CA ALA A 420 -4.25 20.67 -6.03
C ALA A 420 -4.36 19.35 -6.79
N SER A 421 -3.86 19.32 -8.03
CA SER A 421 -3.83 18.13 -8.90
C SER A 421 -2.40 17.63 -9.18
N GLY A 422 -1.40 18.22 -8.53
CA GLY A 422 0.03 17.90 -8.70
C GLY A 422 0.48 16.62 -8.00
N ALA A 423 1.78 16.31 -8.07
CA ALA A 423 2.36 15.16 -7.36
C ALA A 423 2.15 15.27 -5.84
N GLY A 424 1.70 14.18 -5.21
CA GLY A 424 1.37 14.14 -3.78
C GLY A 424 0.10 14.91 -3.38
N SER A 425 -0.73 15.32 -4.34
CA SER A 425 -2.06 15.89 -4.07
C SER A 425 -2.98 14.88 -3.38
N GLU A 426 -2.92 13.61 -3.78
CA GLU A 426 -3.77 12.52 -3.25
C GLU A 426 -3.80 12.47 -1.71
N TRP A 427 -2.68 12.69 -1.04
CA TRP A 427 -2.62 12.64 0.44
C TRP A 427 -2.90 14.00 1.09
N LYS A 428 -2.67 15.11 0.38
CA LYS A 428 -2.90 16.48 0.88
C LYS A 428 -4.34 16.93 0.73
N ASN A 429 -5.02 16.51 -0.33
CA ASN A 429 -6.39 16.91 -0.65
C ASN A 429 -7.37 16.42 0.43
N GLY A 430 -7.31 15.13 0.78
CA GLY A 430 -8.17 14.55 1.82
C GLY A 430 -8.02 15.26 3.18
N LEU A 431 -6.79 15.61 3.55
CA LEU A 431 -6.51 16.40 4.76
C LEU A 431 -7.16 17.79 4.70
N ALA A 432 -7.00 18.50 3.58
CA ALA A 432 -7.51 19.85 3.42
C ALA A 432 -9.05 19.90 3.37
N TRP A 433 -9.70 18.96 2.68
CA TRP A 433 -11.16 18.88 2.61
C TRP A 433 -11.81 18.63 3.98
N VAL A 434 -11.20 17.78 4.80
CA VAL A 434 -11.63 17.57 6.20
C VAL A 434 -11.59 18.88 6.99
N LEU A 435 -10.49 19.63 6.88
CA LEU A 435 -10.35 20.90 7.59
C LEU A 435 -11.34 21.95 7.07
N ILE A 436 -11.48 22.10 5.75
CA ILE A 436 -12.42 23.06 5.15
C ILE A 436 -13.85 22.75 5.59
N GLY A 437 -14.32 21.51 5.38
CA GLY A 437 -15.68 21.12 5.74
C GLY A 437 -15.95 21.25 7.24
N GLY A 438 -15.00 20.78 8.04
CA GLY A 438 -15.11 20.81 9.49
C GLY A 438 -15.13 22.23 10.05
N LEU A 439 -14.24 23.10 9.58
CA LEU A 439 -14.16 24.49 10.01
C LEU A 439 -15.35 25.31 9.51
N THR A 440 -15.80 25.13 8.28
CA THR A 440 -16.96 25.84 7.73
C THR A 440 -18.25 25.46 8.46
N SER A 441 -18.48 24.15 8.68
CA SER A 441 -19.61 23.66 9.48
C SER A 441 -19.54 24.16 10.92
N SER A 442 -18.37 24.03 11.54
CA SER A 442 -18.15 24.50 12.91
C SER A 442 -18.36 26.00 13.05
N MET A 443 -17.90 26.81 12.10
CA MET A 443 -18.09 28.25 12.13
C MET A 443 -19.57 28.63 12.22
N LEU A 444 -20.40 28.06 11.33
CA LEU A 444 -21.83 28.37 11.29
C LEU A 444 -22.58 27.81 12.51
N LEU A 445 -22.27 26.58 12.88
CA LEU A 445 -23.07 25.85 13.85
C LEU A 445 -22.58 26.05 15.29
N THR A 446 -21.28 26.24 15.55
CA THR A 446 -20.76 26.49 16.91
C THR A 446 -21.26 27.82 17.47
N LEU A 447 -21.36 28.87 16.64
CA LEU A 447 -21.90 30.18 17.04
C LEU A 447 -23.38 30.15 17.46
N ILE A 448 -24.10 29.08 17.10
CA ILE A 448 -25.52 28.91 17.46
C ILE A 448 -25.65 27.85 18.56
N ILE A 449 -25.06 26.68 18.33
CA ILE A 449 -25.19 25.49 19.19
C ILE A 449 -24.53 25.73 20.54
N VAL A 450 -23.30 26.26 20.59
CA VAL A 450 -22.60 26.45 21.88
C VAL A 450 -23.35 27.42 22.80
N PRO A 451 -23.81 28.60 22.36
CA PRO A 451 -24.68 29.48 23.15
C PRO A 451 -25.98 28.83 23.63
N VAL A 452 -26.64 28.05 22.78
CA VAL A 452 -27.90 27.36 23.12
C VAL A 452 -27.66 26.27 24.16
N VAL A 453 -26.64 25.45 23.96
CA VAL A 453 -26.24 24.39 24.89
C VAL A 453 -25.80 25.02 26.22
N TYR A 454 -24.99 26.09 26.20
CA TYR A 454 -24.60 26.82 27.40
C TYR A 454 -25.83 27.29 28.19
N ARG A 455 -26.80 27.93 27.51
CA ARG A 455 -28.04 28.39 28.15
C ARG A 455 -28.86 27.25 28.75
N LEU A 456 -28.92 26.10 28.09
CA LEU A 456 -29.65 24.92 28.58
C LEU A 456 -29.02 24.39 29.88
N PHE A 457 -27.70 24.24 29.90
CA PHE A 457 -26.97 23.79 31.09
C PHE A 457 -27.03 24.84 32.21
N ASP A 458 -26.89 26.13 31.90
CA ASP A 458 -26.94 27.19 32.90
C ASP A 458 -28.31 27.27 33.58
N LYS A 459 -29.41 27.21 32.82
CA LYS A 459 -30.77 27.12 33.37
C LYS A 459 -30.98 25.87 34.23
N ALA A 460 -30.38 24.75 33.86
CA ALA A 460 -30.47 23.52 34.63
C ALA A 460 -29.75 23.64 35.98
N ILE A 461 -28.58 24.29 36.00
CA ILE A 461 -27.81 24.58 37.22
C ILE A 461 -28.56 25.56 38.12
N GLU A 462 -29.11 26.64 37.56
CA GLU A 462 -29.92 27.63 38.30
C GLU A 462 -31.15 26.98 38.94
N ARG A 463 -31.89 26.15 38.18
CA ARG A 463 -33.05 25.41 38.71
C ARG A 463 -32.67 24.44 39.84
N ARG A 464 -31.52 23.77 39.74
CA ARG A 464 -31.01 22.91 40.82
C ARG A 464 -30.66 23.72 42.07
N ARG A 465 -29.95 24.84 41.92
CA ARG A 465 -29.61 25.74 43.04
C ARG A 465 -30.84 26.33 43.70
N GLN A 466 -31.85 26.73 42.92
CA GLN A 466 -33.13 27.23 43.46
C GLN A 466 -33.90 26.15 44.22
N ARG A 467 -33.95 24.91 43.71
CA ARG A 467 -34.56 23.77 44.42
C ARG A 467 -33.82 23.43 45.72
N GLN A 468 -32.49 23.45 45.72
CA GLN A 468 -31.69 23.22 46.93
C GLN A 468 -31.87 24.33 47.97
N ARG A 469 -31.94 25.61 47.54
CA ARG A 469 -32.25 26.73 48.44
C ARG A 469 -33.67 26.62 49.03
N ALA A 470 -34.65 26.25 48.22
CA ALA A 470 -36.02 26.03 48.68
C ALA A 470 -36.11 24.86 49.68
N GLN A 471 -35.40 23.76 49.43
CA GLN A 471 -35.31 22.63 50.35
C GLN A 471 -34.55 22.97 51.65
N ALA A 472 -33.48 23.77 51.57
CA ALA A 472 -32.75 24.24 52.75
C ALA A 472 -33.59 25.18 53.62
N GLN A 473 -34.38 26.06 53.00
CA GLN A 473 -35.33 26.95 53.70
C GLN A 473 -36.49 26.18 54.34
N LEU A 474 -36.96 25.10 53.71
CA LEU A 474 -37.97 24.19 54.27
C LEU A 474 -37.44 23.29 55.40
N ALA A 475 -36.11 23.12 55.51
CA ALA A 475 -35.47 22.34 56.58
C ALA A 475 -35.00 23.20 57.77
N THR A 476 -35.01 24.53 57.63
CA THR A 476 -34.67 25.50 58.69
C THR A 476 -35.90 26.22 59.27
N ALA A 477 -37.06 26.06 58.65
CA ALA A 477 -38.37 26.38 59.22
C ALA A 477 -38.96 25.12 59.88
#